data_AF-A0A1Y1QJG7-F1
#
_entry.id   AF-A0A1Y1QJG7-F1
#
_cell.length_a   1.000
_cell.length_b   1.000
_cell.length_c   1.000
_cell.angle_alpha   90.00
_cell.angle_beta   90.00
_cell.angle_gamma   90.00
#
_symmetry.space_group_name_H-M   'P 1'
#
loop_
_entity.id
_entity.type
_entity.pdbx_description
1 polymer ?
#
loop_
_entity_poly.entity_id
_entity_poly.type
_entity_poly.pdbx_seq_one_letter_code
_entity_poly.pdbx_strand_id
1 'polypeptide(L)'
;MLGVYLLVMSVCLSGCIFSSESQQAREVTNTFWQAVLNGDMETAKDLTTWESAQYLQFLSSKSLAAKRFETGEIKIDGTTAEVATLLYGGEKGGYGNSGAYHPDP
;
A
#
# COMPACT_ATOMS: atom_id res chain seq x y z
N MET A 1 -33.43 -10.65 27.58
CA MET A 1 -33.26 -11.09 26.18
C MET A 1 -32.91 -9.95 25.22
N LEU A 2 -33.36 -8.70 25.42
CA LEU A 2 -33.03 -7.57 24.54
C LEU A 2 -31.53 -7.23 24.46
N GLY A 3 -30.80 -7.31 25.57
CA GLY A 3 -29.37 -6.95 25.63
C GLY A 3 -28.45 -7.92 24.87
N VAL A 4 -28.80 -9.21 24.81
CA VAL A 4 -28.05 -10.21 24.03
C VAL A 4 -28.25 -9.97 22.53
N TYR A 5 -29.46 -9.58 22.12
CA TYR A 5 -29.78 -9.23 20.73
C TYR A 5 -29.00 -7.99 20.25
N LEU A 6 -28.88 -6.97 21.10
CA LEU A 6 -28.08 -5.77 20.81
C LEU A 6 -26.59 -6.09 20.72
N LEU A 7 -26.08 -6.97 21.57
CA LEU A 7 -24.68 -7.37 21.57
C LEU A 7 -24.34 -8.23 20.34
N VAL A 8 -25.22 -9.15 19.95
CA VAL A 8 -25.08 -9.96 18.73
C VAL A 8 -25.18 -9.09 17.48
N MET A 9 -26.12 -8.15 17.40
CA MET A 9 -26.20 -7.20 16.29
C MET A 9 -24.95 -6.31 16.18
N SER A 10 -24.42 -5.82 17.31
CA SER A 10 -23.18 -5.04 17.33
C SER A 10 -21.99 -5.83 16.78
N VAL A 11 -21.86 -7.11 17.14
CA VAL A 11 -20.76 -7.97 16.65
C VAL A 11 -20.94 -8.31 15.16
N CYS A 12 -22.18 -8.53 14.70
CA CYS A 12 -22.48 -8.76 13.28
C CYS A 12 -22.19 -7.52 12.41
N LEU A 13 -22.46 -6.31 12.91
CA LEU A 13 -22.11 -5.06 12.22
C LEU A 13 -20.59 -4.82 12.16
N SER A 14 -19.80 -5.26 13.14
CA SER A 14 -18.33 -5.17 13.08
C SER A 14 -17.70 -6.19 12.11
N GLY A 15 -18.35 -7.34 11.91
CA GLY A 15 -17.88 -8.40 11.01
C GLY A 15 -18.06 -8.12 9.51
N CYS A 16 -18.93 -7.19 9.13
CA CYS A 16 -19.21 -6.85 7.74
C CYS A 16 -18.40 -5.66 7.19
N ILE A 17 -17.60 -4.97 8.01
CA ILE A 17 -16.97 -3.69 7.62
C ILE A 17 -15.52 -3.87 7.13
N PHE A 18 -14.86 -5.01 7.38
CA PHE A 18 -13.40 -5.14 7.23
C PHE A 18 -12.91 -6.28 6.32
N SER A 19 -13.77 -6.79 5.44
CA SER A 19 -13.36 -7.74 4.40
C SER A 19 -13.80 -7.23 3.03
N SER A 20 -13.45 -5.98 2.72
CA SER A 20 -13.62 -5.46 1.36
C SER A 20 -12.40 -5.83 0.52
N GLU A 21 -12.63 -6.17 -0.74
CA GLU A 21 -11.58 -6.42 -1.75
C GLU A 21 -10.56 -5.25 -1.80
N SER A 22 -11.01 -4.03 -1.51
CA SER A 22 -10.15 -2.84 -1.41
C SER A 22 -9.16 -2.90 -0.26
N GLN A 23 -9.55 -3.45 0.89
CA GLN A 23 -8.65 -3.60 2.04
C GLN A 23 -7.60 -4.66 1.75
N GLN A 24 -7.99 -5.77 1.10
CA GLN A 24 -7.04 -6.81 0.67
C GLN A 24 -6.05 -6.26 -0.36
N ALA A 25 -6.52 -5.53 -1.39
CA ALA A 25 -5.65 -4.92 -2.38
C ALA A 25 -4.65 -3.94 -1.74
N ARG A 26 -5.11 -3.15 -0.75
CA ARG A 26 -4.25 -2.26 0.03
C ARG A 26 -3.19 -3.01 0.81
N GLU A 27 -3.57 -4.08 1.50
CA GLU A 27 -2.68 -4.87 2.33
C GLU A 27 -1.57 -5.54 1.51
N VAL A 28 -1.94 -6.17 0.39
CA VAL A 28 -0.98 -6.79 -0.54
C VAL A 28 -0.01 -5.74 -1.09
N THR A 29 -0.54 -4.59 -1.53
CA THR A 29 0.29 -3.49 -2.07
C THR A 29 1.24 -2.93 -1.00
N ASN A 30 0.76 -2.73 0.22
CA ASN A 30 1.59 -2.23 1.32
C ASN A 30 2.70 -3.22 1.67
N THR A 31 2.36 -4.51 1.78
CA THR A 31 3.33 -5.56 2.10
C THR A 31 4.40 -5.65 1.02
N PHE A 32 4.01 -5.57 -0.25
CA PHE A 32 4.92 -5.54 -1.37
C PHE A 32 5.92 -4.38 -1.28
N TRP A 33 5.44 -3.13 -1.15
CA TRP A 33 6.34 -1.97 -1.11
C TRP A 33 7.22 -1.95 0.13
N GLN A 34 6.70 -2.42 1.27
CA GLN A 34 7.49 -2.56 2.49
C GLN A 34 8.61 -3.60 2.31
N ALA A 35 8.33 -4.75 1.68
CA ALA A 35 9.34 -5.76 1.36
C ALA A 35 10.42 -5.21 0.42
N VAL A 36 10.01 -4.49 -0.63
CA VAL A 36 10.93 -3.81 -1.57
C VAL A 36 11.85 -2.83 -0.83
N LEU A 37 11.30 -1.96 0.03
CA LEU A 37 12.10 -0.98 0.78
C LEU A 37 13.04 -1.64 1.81
N ASN A 38 12.63 -2.76 2.39
CA ASN A 38 13.44 -3.51 3.35
C ASN A 38 14.51 -4.39 2.68
N GLY A 39 14.52 -4.48 1.35
CA GLY A 39 15.42 -5.36 0.60
C GLY A 39 15.01 -6.84 0.65
N ASP A 40 13.81 -7.14 1.14
CA ASP A 40 13.24 -8.50 1.18
C ASP A 40 12.59 -8.84 -0.17
N MET A 41 13.45 -9.17 -1.14
CA MET A 41 13.03 -9.47 -2.51
C MET A 41 12.37 -10.86 -2.63
N GLU A 42 12.51 -11.73 -1.63
CA GLU A 42 11.85 -13.03 -1.58
C GLU A 42 10.36 -12.84 -1.32
N THR A 43 10.01 -12.08 -0.28
CA THR A 43 8.61 -11.72 0.02
C THR A 43 8.00 -10.90 -1.12
N ALA A 44 8.74 -9.93 -1.67
CA ALA A 44 8.25 -9.14 -2.81
C ALA A 44 7.92 -10.02 -4.03
N LYS A 45 8.71 -11.08 -4.27
CA LYS A 45 8.47 -12.03 -5.36
C LYS A 45 7.22 -12.86 -5.15
N ASP A 46 6.98 -13.34 -3.93
CA ASP A 46 5.81 -14.15 -3.60
C ASP A 46 4.48 -13.40 -3.80
N LEU A 47 4.51 -12.08 -3.64
CA LEU A 47 3.36 -11.19 -3.83
C LEU A 47 3.14 -10.73 -5.29
N THR A 48 4.02 -11.15 -6.21
CA THR A 48 3.94 -10.79 -7.62
C THR A 48 3.53 -11.96 -8.49
N THR A 49 2.93 -11.67 -9.64
CA THR A 49 2.73 -12.70 -10.66
C THR A 49 4.08 -13.13 -11.23
N TRP A 50 4.15 -14.38 -11.73
CA TRP A 50 5.34 -14.93 -12.36
C TRP A 50 5.91 -14.02 -13.46
N GLU A 51 5.04 -13.43 -14.28
CA GLU A 51 5.44 -12.51 -15.36
C GLU A 51 6.05 -11.21 -14.82
N SER A 52 5.54 -10.71 -13.69
CA SER A 52 6.04 -9.47 -13.09
C SER A 52 7.32 -9.65 -12.27
N ALA A 53 7.65 -10.86 -11.84
CA ALA A 53 8.82 -11.13 -10.99
C ALA A 53 10.15 -10.71 -11.64
N GLN A 54 10.25 -10.76 -12.97
CA GLN A 54 11.43 -10.31 -13.71
C GLN A 54 11.72 -8.81 -13.56
N TYR A 55 10.71 -8.00 -13.21
CA TYR A 55 10.89 -6.56 -13.03
C TYR A 55 11.42 -6.18 -11.64
N LEU A 56 11.40 -7.10 -10.67
CA LEU A 56 11.92 -6.86 -9.32
C LEU A 56 13.41 -6.48 -9.32
N GLN A 57 14.17 -6.96 -10.31
CA GLN A 57 15.59 -6.60 -10.46
C GLN A 57 15.80 -5.09 -10.68
N PHE A 58 14.82 -4.39 -11.27
CA PHE A 58 14.89 -2.94 -11.45
C PHE A 58 14.64 -2.21 -10.13
N LEU A 59 13.73 -2.74 -9.30
CA LEU A 59 13.45 -2.22 -7.96
C LEU A 59 14.59 -2.47 -6.97
N SER A 60 15.29 -3.60 -7.10
CA SER A 60 16.43 -3.94 -6.24
C SER A 60 17.75 -3.28 -6.68
N SER A 61 17.86 -2.92 -7.96
CA SER A 61 18.95 -2.07 -8.43
C SER A 61 18.83 -0.69 -7.78
N LYS A 62 19.95 -0.01 -7.50
CA LYS A 62 20.01 1.35 -6.92
C LYS A 62 19.23 2.44 -7.69
N SER A 63 18.46 2.08 -8.72
CA SER A 63 17.53 2.95 -9.44
C SER A 63 16.34 3.38 -8.57
N LEU A 64 15.88 2.52 -7.65
CA LEU A 64 14.78 2.86 -6.75
C LEU A 64 15.32 3.59 -5.52
N ALA A 65 15.47 4.91 -5.62
CA ALA A 65 15.91 5.76 -4.51
C ALA A 65 14.82 5.98 -3.44
N ALA A 66 13.71 5.24 -3.49
CA ALA A 66 12.58 5.40 -2.59
C ALA A 66 12.96 4.98 -1.15
N LYS A 67 12.53 5.77 -0.17
CA LYS A 67 12.72 5.53 1.27
C LYS A 67 11.40 5.35 2.01
N ARG A 68 10.29 5.78 1.41
CA ARG A 68 8.93 5.65 1.95
C ARG A 68 7.93 5.59 0.81
N PHE A 69 6.75 5.04 1.09
CA PHE A 69 5.64 4.98 0.15
C PHE A 69 4.32 5.35 0.84
N GLU A 70 3.34 5.79 0.06
CA GLU A 70 1.97 6.03 0.51
C GLU A 70 0.99 5.46 -0.53
N THR A 71 0.01 4.68 -0.07
CA THR A 71 -1.06 4.12 -0.91
C THR A 71 -2.29 5.02 -0.92
N GLY A 72 -2.73 5.38 -2.12
CA GLY A 72 -3.83 6.30 -2.39
C GLY A 72 -5.12 5.58 -2.77
N GLU A 73 -5.79 6.14 -3.78
CA GLU A 73 -7.06 5.62 -4.30
C GLU A 73 -6.92 4.17 -4.78
N ILE A 74 -7.98 3.38 -4.55
CA ILE A 74 -8.10 2.00 -4.99
C ILE A 74 -9.30 1.91 -5.90
N LYS A 75 -9.08 1.41 -7.13
CA LYS A 75 -10.15 1.13 -8.09
C LYS A 75 -10.24 -0.37 -8.27
N ILE A 76 -11.44 -0.91 -8.16
CA ILE A 76 -11.71 -2.34 -8.37
C ILE A 76 -12.50 -2.45 -9.67
N ASP A 77 -12.01 -3.25 -10.60
CA ASP A 77 -12.69 -3.61 -11.84
C ASP A 77 -12.67 -5.13 -12.00
N GLY A 78 -13.80 -5.77 -11.73
CA GLY A 78 -13.93 -7.22 -11.72
C GLY A 78 -12.91 -7.88 -10.78
N THR A 79 -11.99 -8.65 -11.35
CA THR A 79 -10.95 -9.39 -10.61
C THR A 79 -9.66 -8.61 -10.42
N THR A 80 -9.60 -7.35 -10.87
CA THR A 80 -8.40 -6.53 -10.84
C THR A 80 -8.61 -5.33 -9.92
N ALA A 81 -7.59 -5.05 -9.10
CA ALA A 81 -7.52 -3.84 -8.29
C ALA A 81 -6.32 -3.00 -8.71
N GLU A 82 -6.55 -1.72 -8.94
CA GLU A 82 -5.51 -0.72 -9.18
C GLU A 82 -5.31 0.11 -7.92
N VAL A 83 -4.08 0.18 -7.42
CA VAL A 83 -3.73 0.93 -6.21
C VAL A 83 -2.73 2.02 -6.58
N ALA A 84 -3.16 3.28 -6.50
CA ALA A 84 -2.25 4.41 -6.68
C ALA A 84 -1.20 4.41 -5.58
N THR A 85 0.10 4.47 -5.92
CA THR A 85 1.20 4.51 -4.95
C THR A 85 2.13 5.67 -5.24
N LEU A 86 2.43 6.47 -4.21
CA LEU A 86 3.44 7.51 -4.24
C LEU A 86 4.71 7.01 -3.57
N LEU A 87 5.85 7.10 -4.27
CA LEU A 87 7.17 6.77 -3.74
C LEU A 87 7.96 8.06 -3.49
N TYR A 88 8.62 8.14 -2.35
CA TYR A 88 9.40 9.31 -1.98
C TYR A 88 10.85 8.93 -1.69
N GLY A 89 11.80 9.63 -2.31
CA GLY A 89 13.24 9.38 -2.11
C GLY A 89 13.89 10.09 -0.92
N GLY A 90 13.17 11.02 -0.28
CA GLY A 90 13.63 11.78 0.88
C GLY A 90 12.85 11.45 2.16
N GLU A 91 13.40 11.86 3.31
CA GLU A 91 12.70 11.78 4.60
C GLU A 91 11.41 12.62 4.56
N LYS A 92 10.44 12.27 5.41
CA LYS A 92 9.16 12.99 5.49
C LYS A 92 9.42 14.42 5.98
N GLY A 93 9.33 15.39 5.07
CA GLY A 93 9.32 16.81 5.44
C GLY A 93 8.18 17.05 6.43
N GLY A 94 8.51 17.59 7.61
CA GLY A 94 7.50 17.96 8.61
C GLY A 94 6.47 18.90 8.01
N TYR A 95 5.20 18.71 8.35
CA TYR A 95 4.12 19.63 8.01
C TYR A 95 4.49 21.04 8.52
N GLY A 96 4.85 21.94 7.61
CA GLY A 96 5.11 23.34 7.96
C GLY A 96 6.22 24.05 7.19
N ASN A 97 6.23 24.01 5.85
CA ASN A 97 6.55 25.19 5.03
C ASN A 97 6.18 24.89 3.58
N SER A 98 5.29 25.68 3.00
CA SER A 98 5.17 25.89 1.56
C SER A 98 6.46 26.54 1.06
N GLY A 99 7.51 25.73 0.92
CA GLY A 99 8.76 26.12 0.29
C GLY A 99 8.56 26.18 -1.21
N ALA A 100 8.41 27.39 -1.73
CA ALA A 100 8.41 27.68 -3.15
C ALA A 100 9.59 27.00 -3.85
N TYR A 101 9.30 26.30 -4.94
CA TYR A 101 10.31 25.78 -5.86
C TYR A 101 11.07 26.98 -6.44
N HIS A 102 12.33 27.15 -6.04
CA HIS A 102 13.27 28.07 -6.66
C HIS A 102 14.21 27.22 -7.52
N PRO A 103 14.16 27.29 -8.86
CA PRO A 103 15.22 26.74 -9.68
C PRO A 103 16.41 27.69 -9.59
N ASP A 104 17.51 27.22 -9.01
CA ASP A 104 18.80 27.92 -8.97
C ASP A 104 19.46 27.93 -10.38
N PRO A 105 20.35 28.91 -10.64
CA PRO A 105 20.49 29.63 -11.91
C PRO A 105 21.19 28.90 -13.07
#